data_AF-A0A7Y1XT84-F1
#
_entry.id   AF-A0A7Y1XT84-F1
#
_cell.length_a   1.000
_cell.length_b   1.000
_cell.length_c   1.000
_cell.angle_alpha   90.00
_cell.angle_beta   90.00
_cell.angle_gamma   90.00
#
_symmetry.space_group_name_H-M   'P 1'
#
loop_
_entity.id
_entity.type
_entity.pdbx_description
1 polymer ?
#
loop_
_entity_poly.entity_id
_entity_poly.type
_entity_poly.pdbx_seq_one_letter_code
_entity_poly.pdbx_strand_id
1 'polypeptide(L)' 'MSRIIDCHGHYTTTPPGVGEWREAQKAAVEADPAFVGEKGSIVVSDDEIRESIETNQLRLQRER' A
#
# COMPACT_ATOMS: atom_id res chain seq x y z
N MET A 1 -19.79 -28.20 1.86
CA MET A 1 -18.75 -27.37 2.52
C MET A 1 -19.29 -25.96 2.65
N SER A 2 -19.28 -25.39 3.86
CA SER A 2 -19.62 -23.98 4.05
C SER A 2 -18.47 -23.12 3.55
N ARG A 3 -18.75 -22.10 2.72
CA ARG A 3 -17.74 -21.14 2.25
C ARG A 3 -17.40 -20.19 3.39
N ILE A 4 -16.14 -20.14 3.79
CA ILE A 4 -15.65 -19.14 4.74
C ILE A 4 -15.36 -17.86 3.95
N ILE A 5 -15.91 -16.72 4.41
CA ILE A 5 -15.72 -15.41 3.80
C ILE A 5 -15.06 -14.51 4.83
N ASP A 6 -13.84 -14.10 4.55
CA ASP A 6 -13.24 -12.94 5.21
C ASP A 6 -13.77 -11.69 4.52
N CYS A 7 -14.71 -11.00 5.18
CA CYS A 7 -15.37 -9.82 4.61
C CYS A 7 -14.56 -8.54 4.77
N HIS A 8 -13.42 -8.57 5.46
CA HIS A 8 -12.65 -7.36 5.77
C HIS A 8 -11.15 -7.64 5.79
N GLY A 9 -10.48 -7.37 4.67
CA GLY A 9 -9.02 -7.36 4.55
C GLY A 9 -8.48 -5.97 4.21
N HIS A 10 -7.36 -5.60 4.83
CA HIS A 10 -6.58 -4.43 4.46
C HIS A 10 -5.22 -4.86 3.91
N TYR A 11 -4.70 -4.12 2.94
CA TYR A 11 -3.35 -4.32 2.44
C TYR A 11 -2.35 -3.62 3.39
N THR A 12 -1.93 -4.31 4.44
CA THR A 12 -1.04 -3.76 5.48
C THR A 12 0.45 -3.99 5.18
N THR A 13 0.74 -4.67 4.07
CA THR A 13 2.08 -5.09 3.64
C THR A 13 2.45 -4.47 2.30
N THR A 14 1.94 -3.26 2.02
CA THR A 14 2.16 -2.57 0.74
C THR A 14 3.64 -2.44 0.36
N PRO A 15 3.98 -2.39 -0.94
CA PRO A 15 5.33 -2.10 -1.40
C PRO A 15 5.89 -0.78 -0.83
N PRO A 16 7.22 -0.67 -0.66
CA PRO A 16 7.87 0.54 -0.15
C PRO A 16 7.50 1.81 -0.92
N GLY A 17 7.38 1.74 -2.25
CA GLY A 17 7.06 2.90 -3.09
C GLY A 17 5.70 3.57 -2.77
N VAL A 18 4.76 2.83 -2.15
CA VAL A 18 3.50 3.44 -1.65
C VAL A 18 3.78 4.37 -0.47
N GLY A 19 4.64 3.93 0.45
CA GLY A 19 5.07 4.72 1.59
C GLY A 19 5.87 5.94 1.17
N GLU A 20 6.85 5.76 0.29
CA GLU A 20 7.69 6.85 -0.24
C GLU A 20 6.85 7.94 -0.91
N TRP A 21 5.87 7.55 -1.74
CA TRP A 21 4.96 8.50 -2.36
C TRP A 21 4.13 9.28 -1.32
N ARG A 22 3.68 8.62 -0.25
CA ARG A 22 2.95 9.29 0.83
C ARG A 22 3.84 10.24 1.63
N GLU A 23 5.08 9.86 1.93
CA GLU A 23 6.03 10.72 2.63
C GLU A 23 6.32 11.99 1.82
N ALA A 24 6.50 11.88 0.50
CA ALA A 24 6.69 13.03 -0.38
C ALA A 24 5.50 14.01 -0.33
N GLN A 25 4.26 13.51 -0.28
CA GLN A 25 3.08 14.37 -0.12
C GLN A 25 3.07 15.13 1.20
N LYS A 26 3.40 14.45 2.31
CA LYS A 26 3.46 15.11 3.62
C LYS A 26 4.52 16.20 3.62
N ALA A 27 5.70 15.93 3.04
CA ALA A 27 6.78 16.90 2.91
C ALA A 27 6.35 18.12 2.09
N ALA A 28 5.56 17.94 1.02
CA ALA A 28 5.04 19.05 0.22
C ALA A 28 4.11 19.97 1.02
N VAL A 29 3.21 19.40 1.83
CA VAL A 29 2.32 20.17 2.73
C VAL A 29 3.09 20.84 3.86
N GLU A 30 4.12 20.19 4.39
CA GLU A 30 4.99 20.77 5.42
C GLU A 30 5.79 21.96 4.87
N ALA A 31 6.25 21.89 3.62
CA ALA A 31 6.96 22.97 2.94
C ALA A 31 6.04 24.15 2.56
N ASP A 32 4.79 23.87 2.17
CA ASP A 32 3.78 24.87 1.85
C ASP A 32 2.40 24.45 2.40
N PRO A 33 1.93 25.03 3.52
CA PRO A 33 0.62 24.72 4.09
C PRO A 33 -0.58 25.05 3.19
N ALA A 34 -0.40 25.90 2.17
CA ALA A 34 -1.44 26.20 1.18
C ALA A 34 -1.46 25.19 0.02
N PHE A 35 -0.50 24.26 -0.02
CA PHE A 35 -0.44 23.22 -1.04
C PHE A 35 -1.65 22.27 -0.94
N VAL A 36 -2.41 22.15 -2.03
CA VAL A 36 -3.66 21.39 -2.07
C VAL A 36 -3.45 19.94 -2.56
N GLY A 37 -2.25 19.60 -3.04
CA GLY A 37 -1.92 18.29 -3.58
C GLY A 37 -1.82 18.28 -5.11
N GLU A 38 -0.93 17.44 -5.61
CA GLU A 38 -0.83 17.09 -7.03
C GLU A 38 -0.92 15.57 -7.18
N LYS A 39 -1.40 15.10 -8.33
CA LYS A 39 -1.53 13.65 -8.58
C LYS A 39 -0.18 12.93 -8.50
N GLY A 40 0.90 13.60 -8.92
CA GLY A 40 2.24 13.05 -8.98
C GLY A 40 2.33 11.76 -9.80
N SER A 41 3.48 11.09 -9.70
CA SER A 41 3.67 9.72 -10.16
C SER A 41 3.98 8.85 -8.95
N ILE A 42 3.34 7.69 -8.86
CA ILE A 42 3.71 6.65 -7.91
C ILE A 42 4.63 5.66 -8.62
N VAL A 43 5.81 5.45 -8.06
CA VAL A 43 6.79 4.50 -8.61
C VAL A 43 6.67 3.21 -7.82
N VAL A 44 5.86 2.29 -8.32
CA VAL A 44 5.69 0.94 -7.78
C VAL A 44 5.55 0.00 -8.97
N SER A 45 6.40 -1.02 -9.04
CA SER A 45 6.38 -2.02 -10.11
C SER A 45 5.40 -3.17 -9.82
N ASP A 46 4.98 -3.85 -10.89
CA ASP A 46 4.15 -5.06 -10.77
C ASP A 46 4.84 -6.18 -9.99
N ASP A 47 6.17 -6.27 -10.09
CA ASP A 47 6.95 -7.28 -9.36
C ASP A 47 6.98 -6.99 -7.86
N GLU A 48 7.16 -5.73 -7.46
CA GLU A 48 7.04 -5.32 -6.06
C GLU A 48 5.65 -5.63 -5.49
N ILE A 49 4.58 -5.34 -6.26
CA ILE A 49 3.21 -5.65 -5.85
C ILE A 49 3.01 -7.15 -5.65
N ARG A 50 3.57 -7.98 -6.56
CA ARG A 50 3.47 -9.43 -6.47
C ARG A 50 4.19 -9.96 -5.24
N GLU A 51 5.43 -9.52 -5.02
CA GLU A 51 6.25 -9.96 -3.88
C GLU A 51 5.58 -9.64 -2.55
N SER A 52 5.06 -8.41 -2.39
CA SER A 52 4.40 -8.00 -1.15
C SER A 52 3.11 -8.77 -0.87
N ILE A 53 2.36 -9.17 -1.90
CA ILE A 53 1.16 -10.00 -1.74
C ILE A 53 1.53 -11.45 -1.39
N GLU A 54 2.42 -12.07 -2.17
CA GLU A 54 2.69 -13.51 -2.08
C GLU A 54 3.46 -13.89 -0.81
N THR A 55 4.53 -13.14 -0.50
CA THR A 55 5.41 -13.45 0.63
C THR A 55 4.84 -12.98 1.96
N ASN A 56 3.98 -11.95 1.95
CA ASN A 56 3.45 -11.36 3.18
C ASN A 56 1.94 -11.56 3.32
N GLN A 57 1.13 -10.92 2.48
CA GLN A 57 -0.32 -10.86 2.71
C GLN A 57 -1.00 -12.23 2.65
N LEU A 58 -0.74 -13.01 1.59
CA LEU A 58 -1.33 -14.34 1.42
C LEU A 58 -0.82 -15.31 2.47
N ARG A 59 0.45 -15.21 2.87
CA ARG A 59 1.01 -16.01 3.96
C ARG A 59 0.24 -15.76 5.26
N LEU A 60 0.06 -14.50 5.65
CA LEU A 60 -0.66 -14.12 6.88
C LEU A 60 -2.14 -14.51 6.85
N GLN A 61 -2.78 -14.53 5.68
CA GLN A 61 -4.18 -14.96 5.52
C GLN A 61 -4.33 -16.48 5.61
N ARG A 62 -3.35 -17.25 5.11
CA ARG A 62 -3.36 -18.73 5.18
C ARG A 62 -3.06 -19.28 6.57
N GLU A 63 -2.38 -18.49 7.40
CA GLU A 63 -2.06 -18.84 8.79
C GLU A 63 -3.27 -18.69 9.76
N ARG A 64 -4.41 -18.19 9.28
CA ARG A 64 -5.63 -17.93 10.07
C ARG A 64 -6.72 -18.94 9.74
#